data_AF-A0A915KRJ6-F1
#
_entry.id   AF-A0A915KRJ6-F1
#
_cell.length_a   1.000
_cell.length_b   1.000
_cell.length_c   1.000
_cell.angle_alpha   90.00
_cell.angle_beta   90.00
_cell.angle_gamma   90.00
#
_symmetry.space_group_name_H-M   'P 1'
#
loop_
_entity.id
_entity.type
_entity.pdbx_description
1 polymer ?
#
loop_
_entity_poly.entity_id
_entity_poly.type
_entity_poly.pdbx_seq_one_letter_code
_entity_poly.pdbx_strand_id
1 'polypeptide(L)'
;MNDDTNRNYPHLAQSLESCISDLTDREQPTHSKDGSLWCNATWDTLLCWPAIAANTSYRLPCPPLRGLDLEKFVTKYCDETGRWAGRAGDEEFTVHGYTDYNPCVPFDLATYE
;
A
#
# COMPACT_ATOMS: atom_id res chain seq x y z
N MET A 1 -16.92 0.39 -5.25
CA MET A 1 -16.41 1.69 -5.71
C MET A 1 -16.96 1.97 -7.10
N ASN A 2 -17.40 3.20 -7.33
CA ASN A 2 -17.85 3.66 -8.64
C ASN A 2 -16.65 4.18 -9.45
N ASP A 3 -16.81 4.30 -10.76
CA ASP A 3 -15.80 4.87 -11.68
C ASP A 3 -15.28 6.24 -11.17
N ASP A 4 -16.17 7.07 -10.61
CA ASP A 4 -15.81 8.38 -10.04
C ASP A 4 -14.91 8.30 -8.80
N THR A 5 -14.99 7.23 -8.00
CA THR A 5 -14.12 7.05 -6.83
C THR A 5 -12.70 6.68 -7.26
N ASN A 6 -12.57 5.89 -8.32
CA ASN A 6 -11.26 5.43 -8.82
C ASN A 6 -10.50 6.56 -9.52
N ARG A 7 -11.19 7.52 -10.16
CA ARG A 7 -10.57 8.73 -10.73
C ARG A 7 -10.00 9.67 -9.67
N ASN A 8 -10.70 9.85 -8.56
CA ASN A 8 -10.27 10.79 -7.52
C ASN A 8 -9.24 10.18 -6.56
N TYR A 9 -9.20 8.86 -6.44
CA TYR A 9 -8.34 8.15 -5.49
C TYR A 9 -7.72 6.91 -6.15
N PRO A 10 -6.65 7.10 -6.94
CA PRO A 10 -6.09 6.05 -7.79
C PRO A 10 -5.53 4.86 -6.99
N HIS A 11 -5.25 5.03 -5.70
CA HIS A 11 -4.68 3.99 -4.87
C HIS A 11 -5.71 3.21 -4.05
N LEU A 12 -7.01 3.52 -4.15
CA LEU A 12 -8.05 2.70 -3.53
C LEU A 12 -8.37 1.50 -4.41
N ALA A 13 -8.44 0.31 -3.81
CA ALA A 13 -8.93 -0.87 -4.48
C ALA A 13 -9.84 -1.70 -3.57
N GLN A 14 -10.77 -2.44 -4.18
CA GLN A 14 -11.72 -3.30 -3.47
C GLN A 14 -11.25 -4.76 -3.36
N SER A 15 -10.26 -5.12 -4.17
CA SER A 15 -9.69 -6.45 -4.23
C SER A 15 -8.29 -6.37 -4.82
N LEU A 16 -7.51 -7.45 -4.63
CA LEU A 16 -6.23 -7.61 -5.31
C LEU A 16 -6.40 -7.55 -6.84
N GLU A 17 -7.43 -8.18 -7.39
CA GLU A 17 -7.69 -8.19 -8.84
C GLU A 17 -7.90 -6.78 -9.41
N SER A 18 -8.75 -5.97 -8.74
CA SER A 18 -8.97 -4.57 -9.12
C SER A 18 -7.68 -3.76 -9.04
N CYS A 19 -6.88 -3.98 -7.99
CA CYS A 19 -5.59 -3.32 -7.84
C CYS A 19 -4.65 -3.65 -9.01
N ILE A 20 -4.49 -4.93 -9.35
CA ILE A 20 -3.59 -5.36 -10.43
C ILE A 20 -4.08 -4.85 -11.80
N SER A 21 -5.40 -4.84 -12.04
CA SER A 21 -5.98 -4.27 -13.27
C SER A 21 -5.65 -2.78 -13.38
N ASP A 22 -5.94 -2.00 -12.35
CA ASP A 22 -5.73 -0.54 -12.35
C ASP A 22 -4.24 -0.16 -12.49
N LEU A 23 -3.33 -0.93 -11.87
CA LEU A 23 -1.90 -0.73 -12.04
C LEU A 23 -1.46 -0.99 -13.48
N THR A 24 -1.98 -2.06 -14.09
CA THR A 24 -1.65 -2.42 -15.48
C THR A 24 -2.14 -1.34 -16.45
N ASP A 25 -3.38 -0.88 -16.29
CA ASP A 25 -3.99 0.15 -17.14
C ASP A 25 -3.25 1.50 -17.06
N ARG A 26 -2.59 1.77 -15.92
CA ARG A 26 -1.81 2.98 -15.68
C ARG A 26 -0.31 2.79 -15.91
N GLU A 27 0.08 1.67 -16.51
CA GLU A 27 1.47 1.30 -16.80
C GLU A 27 2.38 1.31 -15.55
N GLN A 28 1.79 1.05 -14.38
CA GLN A 28 2.52 0.90 -13.12
C GLN A 28 3.09 -0.52 -12.99
N PRO A 29 4.25 -0.69 -12.32
CA PRO A 29 4.87 -2.00 -12.18
C PRO A 29 4.00 -2.92 -11.29
N THR A 30 3.75 -4.14 -11.76
CA THR A 30 3.07 -5.20 -10.98
C THR A 30 4.01 -6.28 -10.47
N HIS A 31 5.20 -6.39 -11.07
CA HIS A 31 6.28 -7.32 -10.73
C HIS A 31 7.58 -6.88 -11.44
N SER A 32 8.70 -7.53 -11.09
CA SER A 32 9.98 -7.37 -11.79
C SER A 32 9.93 -7.91 -13.21
N LYS A 33 10.44 -7.15 -14.20
CA LYS A 33 10.48 -7.58 -15.62
C LYS A 33 11.77 -8.30 -16.01
N ASP A 34 12.83 -8.16 -15.23
CA ASP A 34 14.19 -8.61 -15.55
C ASP A 34 14.75 -9.64 -14.55
N GLY A 35 13.93 -10.08 -13.60
CA GLY A 35 14.32 -11.04 -12.56
C GLY A 35 15.10 -10.41 -11.40
N SER A 36 15.25 -9.08 -11.37
CA SER A 36 15.73 -8.38 -10.18
C SER A 36 14.76 -8.56 -9.00
N LEU A 37 15.26 -8.44 -7.77
CA LEU A 37 14.46 -8.60 -6.55
C LEU A 37 13.53 -7.41 -6.35
N TRP A 38 12.23 -7.70 -6.31
CA TRP A 38 11.15 -6.74 -6.11
C TRP A 38 10.12 -7.35 -5.18
N CYS A 39 9.37 -6.49 -4.51
CA CYS A 39 8.11 -6.89 -3.92
C CYS A 39 7.02 -6.74 -4.98
N ASN A 40 6.25 -7.81 -5.20
CA ASN A 40 5.14 -7.79 -6.16
C ASN A 40 4.05 -6.80 -5.73
N ALA A 41 3.30 -6.31 -6.70
CA ALA A 41 2.14 -5.47 -6.42
C ALA A 41 1.16 -6.21 -5.51
N THR A 42 0.54 -5.47 -4.60
CA THR A 42 -0.26 -6.06 -3.55
C THR A 42 -1.40 -5.15 -3.12
N TRP A 43 -2.33 -5.71 -2.38
CA TRP A 43 -3.47 -5.01 -1.81
C TRP A 43 -3.58 -5.37 -0.35
N ASP A 44 -3.64 -4.36 0.52
CA ASP A 44 -3.62 -4.53 1.98
C ASP A 44 -5.01 -4.44 2.62
N THR A 45 -6.05 -4.77 1.85
CA THR A 45 -7.48 -4.59 2.15
C THR A 45 -8.03 -3.17 1.97
N LEU A 46 -7.17 -2.17 1.74
CA LEU A 46 -7.57 -0.78 1.54
C LEU A 46 -6.90 -0.15 0.32
N LEU A 47 -5.57 -0.14 0.33
CA LEU A 47 -4.73 0.51 -0.68
C LEU A 47 -4.12 -0.51 -1.64
N CYS A 48 -4.00 -0.08 -2.89
CA CYS A 48 -3.30 -0.74 -3.96
C CYS A 48 -1.85 -0.25 -4.01
N TRP A 49 -0.93 -1.20 -3.86
CA TRP A 49 0.51 -0.95 -3.81
C TRP A 49 1.16 -1.47 -5.09
N PRO A 50 1.83 -0.62 -5.89
CA PRO A 50 2.61 -1.09 -7.03
C PRO A 50 3.78 -1.95 -6.56
N ALA A 51 4.32 -2.74 -7.48
CA ALA A 51 5.58 -3.41 -7.23
C ALA A 51 6.72 -2.39 -7.12
N ILE A 52 7.65 -2.65 -6.21
CA ILE A 52 8.84 -1.80 -6.04
C ILE A 52 10.10 -2.66 -5.91
N ALA A 53 11.24 -2.07 -6.23
CA ALA A 53 12.53 -2.73 -6.08
C ALA A 53 12.81 -3.08 -4.60
N ALA A 54 13.53 -4.17 -4.38
CA ALA A 54 14.04 -4.55 -3.07
C ALA A 54 14.87 -3.42 -2.44
N ASN A 55 14.84 -3.36 -1.11
CA ASN A 55 15.52 -2.34 -0.30
C ASN A 55 15.04 -0.91 -0.60
N THR A 56 13.74 -0.73 -0.90
CA THR A 56 13.12 0.58 -1.12
C THR A 56 11.77 0.71 -0.42
N SER A 57 11.32 1.95 -0.23
CA SER A 57 10.02 2.25 0.37
C SER A 57 9.10 2.92 -0.64
N TYR A 58 7.81 2.63 -0.54
CA TYR A 58 6.75 3.31 -1.31
C TYR A 58 5.82 4.04 -0.35
N ARG A 59 5.40 5.25 -0.72
CA ARG A 59 4.54 6.11 0.11
C ARG A 59 3.27 6.43 -0.64
N LEU A 60 2.14 6.33 0.05
CA LEU A 60 0.82 6.67 -0.46
C LEU A 60 0.12 7.65 0.48
N PRO A 61 -0.71 8.58 -0.04
CA PRO A 61 -1.55 9.41 0.82
C PRO A 61 -2.50 8.52 1.62
N CYS A 62 -2.89 9.00 2.80
CA CYS A 62 -3.91 8.32 3.60
C CYS A 62 -5.21 8.16 2.79
N PRO A 63 -5.90 7.01 2.91
CA PRO A 63 -7.10 6.77 2.14
C PRO A 63 -8.20 7.76 2.59
N PRO A 64 -9.08 8.21 1.68
CA PRO A 64 -10.15 9.18 1.93
C PRO A 64 -11.32 8.58 2.71
N LEU A 65 -11.02 7.95 3.84
CA LEU A 65 -12.00 7.39 4.76
C LEU A 65 -12.33 8.41 5.84
N ARG A 66 -13.59 8.39 6.28
CA ARG A 66 -14.06 9.28 7.35
C ARG A 66 -13.20 9.06 8.60
N GLY A 67 -12.68 10.14 9.16
CA GLY A 67 -11.89 10.13 10.39
C GLY A 67 -10.38 9.94 10.19
N LEU A 68 -9.89 9.90 8.94
CA LEU A 68 -8.46 9.93 8.65
C LEU A 68 -8.00 11.31 8.19
N ASP A 69 -6.76 11.66 8.53
CA ASP A 69 -6.06 12.86 8.08
C ASP A 69 -5.48 12.65 6.67
N LEU A 70 -6.06 13.34 5.69
CA LEU A 70 -5.70 13.21 4.27
C LEU A 70 -4.40 13.93 3.91
N GLU A 71 -3.83 14.73 4.83
CA GLU A 71 -2.51 15.35 4.64
C GLU A 71 -1.36 14.42 5.06
N LYS A 72 -1.69 13.25 5.61
CA LYS A 72 -0.73 12.24 6.07
C LYS A 72 -0.53 11.15 5.02
N PHE A 73 0.48 10.32 5.27
CA PHE A 73 0.91 9.28 4.34
C PHE A 73 1.19 7.99 5.10
N VAL A 74 0.90 6.87 4.44
CA VAL A 74 1.35 5.55 4.85
C VAL A 74 2.54 5.11 4.00
N THR A 75 3.37 4.24 4.57
CA THR A 75 4.58 3.75 3.92
C THR A 75 4.63 2.23 4.01
N LYS A 76 4.98 1.57 2.90
CA LYS A 76 5.43 0.18 2.90
C LYS A 76 6.90 0.12 2.53
N TYR A 77 7.59 -0.84 3.13
CA TYR A 77 8.98 -1.13 2.84
C TYR A 77 9.10 -2.51 2.19
N CYS A 78 9.84 -2.58 1.09
CA CYS A 78 10.26 -3.81 0.47
C CYS A 78 11.68 -4.13 0.93
N ASP A 79 11.86 -5.26 1.60
CA ASP A 79 13.17 -5.64 2.13
C ASP A 79 14.16 -6.04 1.02
N GLU A 80 15.41 -6.26 1.41
CA GLU A 80 16.50 -6.64 0.49
C GLU A 80 16.29 -8.00 -0.19
N THR A 81 15.38 -8.83 0.33
CA THR A 81 15.06 -10.15 -0.21
C THR A 81 13.88 -10.12 -1.18
N GLY A 82 13.29 -8.95 -1.42
CA GLY A 82 12.09 -8.79 -2.25
C GLY A 82 10.80 -9.20 -1.53
N ARG A 83 10.78 -9.12 -0.20
CA ARG A 83 9.58 -9.39 0.61
C ARG A 83 9.05 -8.10 1.21
N TRP A 84 7.73 -7.96 1.19
CA TRP A 84 7.10 -6.85 1.91
C TRP A 84 7.34 -7.01 3.41
N ALA A 85 7.81 -5.94 4.04
CA ALA A 85 8.10 -5.96 5.47
C ALA A 85 6.84 -6.26 6.29
N GLY A 86 6.98 -7.15 7.26
CA GLY A 86 5.97 -7.42 8.28
C GLY A 86 5.90 -6.32 9.33
N ARG A 87 5.03 -6.51 10.32
CA ARG A 87 4.97 -5.62 11.48
C ARG A 87 6.24 -5.79 12.30
N ALA A 88 6.75 -4.70 12.88
CA ALA A 88 7.95 -4.75 13.70
C ALA A 88 7.75 -5.73 14.87
N GLY A 89 8.64 -6.72 14.97
CA GLY A 89 8.60 -7.77 16.00
C GLY A 89 7.80 -9.02 15.60
N ASP A 90 7.14 -9.03 14.44
CA ASP A 90 6.47 -10.22 13.92
C ASP A 90 7.43 -10.97 12.98
N GLU A 91 7.62 -12.27 13.23
CA GLU A 91 8.43 -13.15 12.36
C GLU A 91 7.60 -13.78 11.22
N GLU A 92 6.28 -13.58 11.23
CA GLU A 92 5.37 -14.15 10.25
C GLU A 92 5.48 -13.41 8.91
N PHE A 93 5.87 -14.16 7.88
CA PHE A 93 5.86 -13.66 6.51
C PHE A 93 4.42 -13.63 5.98
N THR A 94 3.98 -12.46 5.51
CA THR A 94 2.75 -12.33 4.73
C THR A 94 3.10 -11.81 3.34
N VAL A 95 2.48 -12.38 2.31
CA VAL A 95 2.70 -11.98 0.91
C VAL A 95 2.31 -10.52 0.66
N HIS A 96 1.45 -9.96 1.51
CA HIS A 96 0.97 -8.58 1.45
C HIS A 96 1.77 -7.62 2.35
N GLY A 97 2.62 -8.14 3.23
CA GLY A 97 3.30 -7.40 4.29
C GLY A 97 2.35 -6.68 5.24
N TYR A 98 2.90 -5.73 5.98
CA TYR A 98 2.17 -4.87 6.91
C TYR A 98 2.15 -3.42 6.40
N THR A 99 1.09 -2.69 6.73
CA THR A 99 0.97 -1.25 6.47
C THR A 99 0.54 -0.59 7.77
N ASP A 100 1.35 0.35 8.27
CA ASP A 100 1.00 1.12 9.47
C ASP A 100 0.13 2.33 9.08
N TYR A 101 -1.13 2.31 9.49
CA TYR A 101 -2.11 3.39 9.28
C TYR A 101 -2.20 4.36 10.46
N ASN A 102 -1.45 4.16 11.56
CA ASN A 102 -1.45 5.10 12.69
C ASN A 102 -1.12 6.54 12.28
N PRO A 103 -0.21 6.82 11.33
CA PRO A 103 0.03 8.18 10.87
C PRO A 103 -1.20 8.87 10.26
N CYS A 104 -2.20 8.12 9.81
CA CYS A 104 -3.45 8.66 9.27
C CYS A 104 -4.48 9.03 10.33
N VAL A 105 -4.30 8.60 11.58
CA VAL A 105 -5.27 8.89 12.64
C VAL A 105 -5.00 10.31 13.15
N PRO A 106 -5.99 11.23 13.10
CA PRO A 106 -5.85 12.58 13.62
C PRO A 106 -5.42 12.56 15.09
N PHE A 107 -4.52 13.48 15.46
CA PHE A 107 -3.94 13.56 16.81
C PHE A 107 -5.00 13.69 17.92
N ASP A 108 -6.11 14.37 17.64
CA ASP A 108 -7.22 14.55 18.58
C ASP A 108 -7.96 13.25 18.91
N LEU A 109 -7.80 12.19 18.10
CA LEU A 109 -8.33 10.85 18.39
C LEU A 109 -7.27 9.92 18.99
N ALA A 110 -5.99 10.20 18.80
CA ALA A 110 -4.88 9.37 19.28
C ALA A 110 -4.57 9.55 20.79
N THR A 111 -5.25 10.47 21.48
CA THR A 111 -5.04 10.79 22.90
C THR A 111 -6.15 10.30 23.84
N TYR A 112 -7.12 9.54 23.32
CA TYR A 112 -8.23 8.95 24.11
C TYR A 112 -8.01 7.46 24.46
N GLU A 113 -6.76 6.99 24.50
CA GLU A 113 -6.39 5.65 25.01
C GLU A 113 -5.82 5.70 26.43
#